data_AF-A0AAE1HUF6-F1
#
_entry.id   AF-A0AAE1HUF6-F1
#
_cell.length_a   1.000
_cell.length_b   1.000
_cell.length_c   1.000
_cell.angle_alpha   90.00
_cell.angle_beta   90.00
_cell.angle_gamma   90.00
#
_symmetry.space_group_name_H-M   'P 1'
#
loop_
_entity.id
_entity.type
_entity.pdbx_description
1 polymer ?
#
loop_
_entity_poly.entity_id
_entity_poly.type
_entity_poly.pdbx_seq_one_letter_code
_entity_poly.pdbx_strand_id
1 'polypeptide(L)'
;MARQPPPPKDLDGFQLLLSTADTKRKLQIGTDLISYLGDPSNPIDCMDIGLFIDGLIPWMQSNNFKVRSFLSHKALDVNLSAK
;
A
#
# COMPACT_ATOMS: atom_id res chain seq x y z
N MET A 1 -1.19 20.47 15.63
CA MET A 1 -0.53 19.25 15.12
C MET A 1 -1.60 18.19 14.90
N ALA A 2 -2.04 17.98 13.66
CA ALA A 2 -3.07 16.98 13.38
C ALA A 2 -2.45 15.59 13.58
N ARG A 3 -2.93 14.86 14.60
CA ARG A 3 -2.57 13.46 14.83
C ARG A 3 -3.00 12.67 13.61
N GLN A 4 -2.04 12.18 12.82
CA GLN A 4 -2.38 11.19 11.80
C GLN A 4 -2.96 9.96 12.53
N PRO A 5 -4.07 9.39 12.03
CA PRO A 5 -4.58 8.14 12.57
C PRO A 5 -3.47 7.08 12.45
N PRO A 6 -3.35 6.16 13.44
CA PRO A 6 -2.38 5.08 13.36
C PRO A 6 -2.57 4.32 12.04
N PRO A 7 -1.47 3.86 11.42
CA PRO A 7 -1.56 3.09 10.20
C PRO A 7 -2.44 1.85 10.41
N PRO A 8 -3.13 1.37 9.36
CA PRO A 8 -3.94 0.16 9.45
C PRO A 8 -3.08 -1.01 9.94
N LYS A 9 -3.69 -1.84 10.79
CA LYS A 9 -3.02 -2.96 11.45
C LYS A 9 -3.05 -4.24 10.63
N ASP A 10 -3.89 -4.26 9.59
CA ASP A 10 -4.22 -5.43 8.79
C ASP A 10 -4.61 -4.99 7.37
N LEU A 11 -4.53 -5.92 6.41
CA LEU A 11 -4.83 -5.66 5.00
C LEU A 11 -6.28 -5.19 4.75
N ASP A 12 -7.26 -5.69 5.51
CA ASP A 12 -8.65 -5.22 5.42
C ASP A 12 -8.79 -3.72 5.79
N GLY A 13 -7.94 -3.23 6.69
CA GLY A 13 -7.89 -1.81 7.02
C GLY A 13 -7.34 -0.96 5.86
N PHE A 14 -6.38 -1.50 5.11
CA PHE A 14 -5.88 -0.87 3.88
C PHE A 14 -6.93 -0.91 2.76
N GLN A 15 -7.68 -2.01 2.63
CA GLN A 15 -8.76 -2.16 1.65
C GLN A 15 -9.78 -1.03 1.72
N LEU A 16 -10.24 -0.67 2.93
CA LEU A 16 -11.17 0.45 3.13
C LEU A 16 -10.60 1.79 2.65
N LEU A 17 -9.27 1.94 2.68
CA LEU A 17 -8.57 3.14 2.26
C LEU A 17 -8.29 3.15 0.74
N LEU A 18 -8.29 2.00 0.06
CA LEU A 18 -8.10 1.90 -1.39
C LEU A 18 -9.21 2.59 -2.20
N SER A 19 -10.39 2.77 -1.58
CA SER A 19 -11.53 3.50 -2.15
C SER A 19 -11.35 5.04 -2.16
N THR A 20 -10.32 5.58 -1.50
CA THR A 20 -10.12 7.04 -1.43
C THR A 20 -9.76 7.66 -2.78
N ALA A 21 -10.30 8.85 -3.08
CA ALA A 21 -9.96 9.64 -4.27
C ALA A 21 -8.79 10.62 -4.05
N ASP A 22 -8.33 10.80 -2.80
CA ASP A 22 -7.31 11.79 -2.46
C ASP A 22 -5.89 11.32 -2.80
N THR A 23 -5.26 11.94 -3.80
CA THR A 23 -3.92 11.58 -4.28
C THR A 23 -2.83 11.67 -3.21
N LYS A 24 -2.89 12.64 -2.30
CA LYS A 24 -1.89 12.81 -1.24
C LYS A 24 -2.02 11.69 -0.22
N ARG A 25 -3.25 11.33 0.12
CA ARG A 25 -3.57 10.21 0.99
C ARG A 25 -3.19 8.88 0.35
N LYS A 26 -3.41 8.69 -0.96
CA LYS A 26 -2.95 7.51 -1.70
C LYS A 26 -1.45 7.29 -1.58
N LEU A 27 -0.64 8.34 -1.70
CA LEU A 27 0.81 8.24 -1.54
C LEU A 27 1.21 7.82 -0.12
N GLN A 28 0.55 8.35 0.90
CA GLN A 28 0.78 7.96 2.29
C GLN A 28 0.38 6.50 2.53
N ILE A 29 -0.84 6.12 2.14
CA ILE A 29 -1.35 4.75 2.25
C ILE A 29 -0.45 3.76 1.52
N GLY A 30 0.02 4.09 0.31
CA GLY A 30 0.93 3.24 -0.44
C GLY A 30 2.30 3.09 0.24
N THR A 31 2.79 4.13 0.91
CA THR A 31 4.03 4.07 1.70
C THR A 31 3.85 3.17 2.92
N ASP A 32 2.75 3.35 3.65
CA ASP A 32 2.41 2.55 4.83
C ASP A 32 2.19 1.08 4.45
N LEU A 33 1.50 0.82 3.32
CA LEU A 33 1.24 -0.53 2.83
C LEU A 33 2.54 -1.26 2.47
N ILE A 34 3.46 -0.60 1.76
CA ILE A 34 4.75 -1.24 1.42
C ILE A 34 5.59 -1.44 2.69
N SER A 35 5.55 -0.51 3.65
CA SER A 35 6.22 -0.69 4.93
C SER A 35 5.63 -1.87 5.71
N TYR A 36 4.32 -2.08 5.64
CA TYR A 36 3.62 -3.20 6.25
C TYR A 36 3.99 -4.52 5.58
N LEU A 37 3.97 -4.57 4.25
CA LEU A 37 4.35 -5.77 3.46
C LEU A 37 5.85 -6.08 3.50
N GLY A 38 6.69 -5.10 3.84
CA GLY A 38 8.14 -5.28 3.98
C GLY A 38 8.57 -5.99 5.27
N ASP A 39 7.68 -6.10 6.26
CA ASP A 39 7.95 -6.83 7.50
C ASP A 39 7.32 -8.23 7.41
N PRO A 40 8.12 -9.31 7.39
CA PRO A 40 7.63 -10.69 7.31
C PRO A 40 6.86 -11.13 8.56
N SER A 41 6.90 -10.36 9.65
CA SER A 41 6.13 -10.62 10.87
C SER A 41 4.69 -10.15 10.77
N ASN A 42 4.36 -9.34 9.77
CA ASN A 42 3.03 -8.79 9.60
C ASN A 42 2.08 -9.81 8.94
N PRO A 43 0.89 -10.03 9.50
CA PRO A 43 -0.09 -10.92 8.90
C PRO A 43 -0.57 -10.34 7.57
N ILE A 44 -0.45 -11.14 6.52
CA ILE A 44 -1.02 -10.85 5.19
C ILE A 44 -2.43 -11.44 5.06
N ASP A 45 -3.03 -11.87 6.16
CA ASP A 45 -4.42 -12.33 6.19
C ASP A 45 -5.35 -11.16 5.86
N CYS A 46 -6.19 -11.38 4.85
CA CYS A 46 -7.28 -10.50 4.46
C CYS A 46 -8.50 -11.35 4.17
N MET A 47 -9.69 -10.75 4.32
CA MET A 47 -10.94 -11.46 4.05
C MET A 47 -11.04 -11.94 2.59
N ASP A 48 -10.52 -11.15 1.65
CA ASP A 48 -10.43 -11.51 0.23
C ASP A 48 -9.25 -10.78 -0.45
N ILE A 49 -8.20 -11.54 -0.77
CA ILE A 49 -7.00 -11.00 -1.43
C ILE A 49 -7.26 -10.62 -2.89
N GLY A 50 -8.19 -11.29 -3.57
CA GLY A 50 -8.56 -10.98 -4.95
C GLY A 50 -9.17 -9.58 -5.03
N LEU A 51 -10.11 -9.29 -4.13
CA LEU A 51 -10.72 -7.97 -4.02
C LEU A 51 -9.69 -6.89 -3.67
N PHE A 52 -8.69 -7.22 -2.84
CA PHE A 52 -7.60 -6.29 -2.49
C PHE A 52 -6.72 -5.95 -3.69
N ILE A 53 -6.35 -6.94 -4.48
CA ILE A 53 -5.59 -6.76 -5.71
C ILE A 53 -6.41 -5.92 -6.71
N ASP A 54 -7.70 -6.20 -6.86
CA ASP A 54 -8.59 -5.43 -7.75
C ASP A 54 -8.65 -3.94 -7.35
N GLY A 55 -8.62 -3.64 -6.04
CA GLY A 55 -8.53 -2.27 -5.53
C GLY A 55 -7.20 -1.57 -5.85
N LEU A 56 -6.11 -2.33 -6.00
CA LEU A 56 -4.78 -1.82 -6.34
C LEU A 56 -4.59 -1.59 -7.84
N ILE A 57 -5.33 -2.29 -8.72
CA ILE A 57 -5.26 -2.10 -10.18
C ILE A 57 -5.41 -0.63 -10.60
N PRO A 58 -6.45 0.12 -10.18
CA PRO A 58 -6.59 1.53 -10.55
C PRO A 58 -5.52 2.43 -9.91
N TRP A 59 -4.85 1.97 -8.86
CA TRP A 59 -3.71 2.68 -8.26
C TRP A 59 -2.44 2.48 -9.08
N MET A 60 -2.19 1.27 -9.59
CA MET A 60 -1.10 0.95 -10.51
C MET A 60 -1.26 1.63 -11.89
N GLN A 61 -2.50 1.79 -12.32
CA GLN A 61 -2.86 2.51 -13.55
C GLN A 61 -3.00 4.02 -13.35
N SER A 62 -2.75 4.54 -12.14
CA SER A 62 -2.82 5.98 -11.87
C SER A 62 -1.80 6.75 -12.72
N ASN A 63 -2.25 7.84 -13.34
CA ASN A 63 -1.41 8.74 -14.15
C ASN A 63 -0.40 9.55 -13.29
N ASN A 64 -0.31 9.27 -11.98
CA ASN A 64 0.61 9.94 -11.07
C ASN A 64 1.96 9.23 -11.09
N PHE A 65 2.94 9.84 -11.78
CA PHE A 65 4.30 9.29 -11.93
C PHE A 65 4.94 8.88 -10.60
N LYS A 66 4.65 9.59 -9.50
CA LYS A 66 5.13 9.22 -8.17
C LYS A 66 4.53 7.93 -7.64
N VAL A 67 3.23 7.70 -7.81
CA VAL A 67 2.56 6.44 -7.39
C VAL A 67 3.07 5.25 -8.20
N ARG A 68 3.19 5.43 -9.52
CA ARG A 68 3.73 4.40 -10.43
C ARG A 68 5.21 4.10 -10.14
N SER A 69 6.02 5.14 -9.92
CA SER A 69 7.43 5.01 -9.57
C SER A 69 7.61 4.38 -8.17
N PHE A 70 6.72 4.67 -7.20
CA PHE A 70 6.80 4.10 -5.86
C PHE A 70 6.63 2.58 -5.83
N LEU A 71 5.61 2.05 -6.51
CA LEU A 71 5.35 0.61 -6.58
C LEU A 71 6.44 -0.12 -7.36
N SER A 72 7.00 0.51 -8.40
CA SER A 72 8.03 -0.12 -9.22
C SER A 72 9.44 -0.09 -8.59
N HIS A 73 9.79 0.94 -7.80
CA HIS A 73 11.14 1.07 -7.23
C HIS A 73 11.30 0.29 -5.92
N LYS A 74 10.28 0.28 -5.03
CA LYS A 74 10.38 -0.47 -3.76
C LYS A 74 10.28 -2.00 -3.94
N ALA A 75 9.65 -2.48 -5.02
CA ALA A 75 9.67 -3.91 -5.36
C ALA A 75 11.09 -4.43 -5.65
N LEU A 76 11.98 -3.57 -6.17
CA LEU A 76 13.39 -3.89 -6.39
C LEU A 76 14.20 -3.85 -5.09
N ASP A 77 13.89 -2.90 -4.19
CA ASP A 77 14.57 -2.74 -2.90
C ASP A 77 14.28 -3.91 -1.93
N VAL A 78 13.03 -4.39 -1.89
CA VAL A 78 12.64 -5.60 -1.12
C VAL A 78 13.39 -6.84 -1.61
N ASN A 79 13.67 -6.95 -2.92
CA ASN A 79 14.42 -8.07 -3.48
C ASN A 79 15.92 -8.01 -3.11
N LEU A 80 16.48 -6.81 -2.94
CA LEU A 80 17.88 -6.63 -2.57
C LEU A 80 18.16 -6.86 -1.08
N SER A 81 17.20 -6.56 -0.21
CA SER A 81 17.33 -6.79 1.25
C SER A 81 17.09 -8.24 1.68
N ALA A 82 16.67 -9.13 0.78
CA ALA A 82 16.47 -10.56 1.04
C ALA A 82 17.70 -11.44 0.70
N LYS A 83 18.90 -10.82 0.60
CA LYS A 83 20.18 -11.51 0.38
C LYS A 83 21.13 -11.34 1.55
#